data_AF-A0A8C5TDL2-F1
#
_entry.id   AF-A0A8C5TDL2-F1
#
_cell.length_a   1.000
_cell.length_b   1.000
_cell.length_c   1.000
_cell.angle_alpha   90.00
_cell.angle_beta   90.00
_cell.angle_gamma   90.00
#
_symmetry.space_group_name_H-M   'P 1'
#
loop_
_entity.id
_entity.type
_entity.pdbx_description
1 polymer ?
#
loop_
_entity_poly.entity_id
_entity_poly.type
_entity_poly.pdbx_seq_one_letter_code
_entity_poly.pdbx_strand_id
1 'polypeptide(L)'
;MKTSIVFLLCISVFPGFSQGRVVREDETGFAECNVFFPGQVPPEGFTEPFHVKICQQYNKEPRFATLYSTKDKIPLYSAFKFTKPAQSEEENWLVEPQVSFFIPGNLR
;
A
#
# COMPACT_ATOMS: atom_id res chain seq x y z
N MET A 1 36.31 12.62 21.48
CA MET A 1 36.11 12.23 20.06
C MET A 1 35.86 10.72 19.98
N LYS A 2 34.65 10.24 20.32
CA LYS A 2 34.31 8.80 20.28
C LYS A 2 32.79 8.59 20.43
N THR A 3 31.97 9.44 19.81
CA THR A 3 30.50 9.39 19.95
C THR A 3 29.80 9.78 18.64
N SER A 4 30.41 9.50 17.49
CA SER A 4 29.84 9.86 16.18
C SER A 4 29.67 8.66 15.23
N ILE A 5 30.25 7.50 15.54
CA ILE A 5 30.21 6.32 14.64
C ILE A 5 28.94 5.48 14.81
N VAL A 6 28.28 5.54 15.97
CA VAL A 6 27.11 4.69 16.27
C VAL A 6 25.83 5.16 15.54
N PHE A 7 25.71 6.46 15.21
CA PHE A 7 24.50 7.01 14.59
C PHE A 7 24.34 6.64 13.10
N LEU A 8 25.39 6.18 12.43
CA LEU A 8 25.38 5.84 11.00
C LEU A 8 24.91 4.41 10.70
N LEU A 9 24.78 3.54 11.71
CA LEU A 9 24.41 2.13 11.52
C LEU A 9 22.91 1.83 11.56
N CYS A 10 22.05 2.81 11.90
CA CYS A 10 20.60 2.59 11.98
C CYS A 10 19.83 2.84 10.68
N ILE A 11 20.45 3.42 9.66
CA ILE A 11 19.78 3.76 8.38
C ILE A 11 19.74 2.55 7.42
N SER A 12 20.53 1.50 7.67
CA SER A 12 20.65 0.34 6.77
C SER A 12 19.58 -0.75 6.95
N VAL A 13 18.55 -0.51 7.76
CA VAL A 13 17.42 -1.45 7.93
C VAL A 13 16.16 -0.87 7.31
N PHE A 14 16.18 -0.61 6.01
CA PHE A 14 14.94 -0.48 5.23
C PHE A 14 14.56 -1.87 4.72
N PRO A 15 13.59 -2.57 5.33
CA PRO A 15 13.01 -3.76 4.71
C PRO A 15 12.45 -3.36 3.34
N GLY A 16 12.72 -4.21 2.35
CA GLY A 16 12.63 -3.87 0.93
C GLY A 16 11.24 -3.44 0.44
N PHE A 17 11.24 -2.34 -0.33
CA PHE A 17 10.47 -2.00 -1.54
C PHE A 17 9.00 -2.43 -1.71
N SER A 18 8.24 -2.67 -0.64
CA SER A 18 6.79 -2.54 -0.72
C SER A 18 6.40 -1.11 -0.34
N GLN A 19 5.81 -0.39 -1.29
CA GLN A 19 5.33 0.96 -1.10
C GLN A 19 3.83 0.99 -1.38
N GLY A 20 3.05 1.53 -0.43
CA GLY A 20 1.65 1.86 -0.66
C GLY A 20 1.51 3.36 -0.90
N ARG A 21 0.89 3.75 -2.02
CA ARG A 21 0.53 5.14 -2.30
C ARG A 21 -0.97 5.31 -2.06
N VAL A 22 -1.33 6.31 -1.24
CA VAL A 22 -2.72 6.78 -1.14
C VAL A 22 -3.07 7.53 -2.42
N VAL A 23 -4.10 7.07 -3.11
CA VAL A 23 -4.64 7.66 -4.33
C VAL A 23 -5.38 8.95 -3.97
N ARG A 24 -5.14 10.01 -4.73
CA ARG A 24 -5.77 11.31 -4.47
C ARG A 24 -7.19 11.35 -5.02
N GLU A 25 -7.99 12.28 -4.51
CA GLU A 25 -9.39 12.45 -4.93
C GLU A 25 -9.55 12.88 -6.38
N ASP A 26 -8.56 13.58 -6.97
CA ASP A 26 -8.56 14.02 -8.36
C ASP A 26 -8.25 12.88 -9.35
N GLU A 27 -7.81 11.72 -8.85
CA GLU A 27 -7.48 10.56 -9.68
C GLU A 27 -8.68 9.63 -9.84
N THR A 28 -8.89 9.15 -11.07
CA THR A 28 -9.99 8.24 -11.37
C THR A 28 -9.78 6.88 -10.70
N GLY A 29 -10.77 6.43 -9.92
CA GLY A 29 -10.75 5.10 -9.30
C GLY A 29 -9.55 4.91 -8.36
N PHE A 30 -8.71 3.92 -8.66
CA PHE A 30 -7.44 3.58 -8.01
C PHE A 30 -6.21 3.97 -8.87
N ALA A 31 -6.33 4.98 -9.73
CA ALA A 31 -5.27 5.44 -10.62
C ALA A 31 -4.67 4.29 -11.47
N GLU A 32 -3.36 4.08 -11.43
CA GLU A 32 -2.67 3.00 -12.16
C GLU A 32 -3.10 1.59 -11.70
N CYS A 33 -3.64 1.46 -10.49
CA CYS A 33 -4.13 0.19 -9.95
C CYS A 33 -5.53 -0.19 -10.47
N ASN A 34 -6.19 0.64 -11.30
CA ASN A 34 -7.46 0.27 -11.94
C ASN A 34 -7.36 -1.00 -12.80
N VAL A 35 -6.16 -1.32 -13.28
CA VAL A 35 -5.88 -2.52 -14.08
C VAL A 35 -6.27 -3.83 -13.40
N PHE A 36 -6.44 -3.85 -12.07
CA PHE A 36 -6.83 -5.05 -11.33
C PHE A 36 -8.33 -5.35 -11.35
N PHE A 37 -9.17 -4.38 -11.70
CA PHE A 37 -10.62 -4.58 -11.74
C PHE A 37 -11.08 -5.08 -13.11
N PRO A 38 -12.15 -5.90 -13.18
CA PRO A 38 -12.82 -6.23 -14.44
C PRO A 38 -13.22 -4.96 -15.18
N GLY A 39 -12.85 -4.85 -16.46
CA GLY A 39 -13.12 -3.65 -17.26
C GLY A 39 -12.43 -2.37 -16.77
N GLN A 40 -11.50 -2.46 -15.81
CA GLN A 40 -10.86 -1.32 -15.14
C GLN A 40 -11.82 -0.43 -14.36
N VAL A 41 -12.98 -0.97 -13.95
CA VAL A 41 -14.00 -0.25 -13.18
C VAL A 41 -14.01 -0.74 -11.74
N PRO A 42 -13.64 0.09 -10.75
CA PRO A 42 -13.70 -0.30 -9.35
C PRO A 42 -15.15 -0.40 -8.84
N PRO A 43 -15.42 -1.22 -7.82
CA PRO A 43 -16.72 -1.27 -7.16
C PRO A 43 -17.11 0.09 -6.57
N GLU A 44 -18.37 0.46 -6.77
CA GLU A 44 -18.98 1.65 -6.16
C GLU A 44 -19.75 1.29 -4.87
N GLY A 45 -20.16 2.32 -4.11
CA GLY A 45 -20.98 2.15 -2.90
C GLY A 45 -20.26 2.41 -1.58
N PHE A 46 -18.94 2.61 -1.61
CA PHE A 46 -18.15 3.04 -0.45
C PHE A 46 -17.71 4.49 -0.65
N THR A 47 -18.40 5.42 0.00
CA THR A 47 -18.24 6.88 -0.23
C THR A 47 -17.95 7.66 1.05
N GLU A 48 -17.75 6.96 2.16
CA GLU A 48 -17.45 7.56 3.44
C GLU A 48 -16.06 8.22 3.42
N PRO A 49 -15.90 9.39 4.06
CA PRO A 49 -14.67 10.18 3.97
C PRO A 49 -13.45 9.50 4.63
N PHE A 50 -13.68 8.48 5.46
CA PHE A 50 -12.63 7.69 6.08
C PHE A 50 -12.21 6.48 5.24
N HIS A 51 -12.81 6.27 4.06
CA HIS A 51 -12.36 5.30 3.08
C HIS A 51 -11.27 5.89 2.19
N VAL A 52 -10.08 5.31 2.27
CA VAL A 52 -8.94 5.71 1.46
C VAL A 52 -8.62 4.62 0.45
N LYS A 53 -8.32 5.03 -0.77
CA LYS A 53 -7.92 4.14 -1.86
C LYS A 53 -6.41 4.04 -1.88
N ILE A 54 -5.87 2.83 -1.84
CA ILE A 54 -4.44 2.57 -1.79
C ILE A 54 -4.04 1.78 -3.03
N CYS A 55 -3.04 2.28 -3.76
CA CYS A 55 -2.36 1.53 -4.80
C CYS A 55 -1.04 0.99 -4.22
N GLN A 56 -0.96 -0.32 -4.06
CA GLN A 56 0.18 -1.00 -3.47
C GLN A 56 1.12 -1.47 -4.56
N GLN A 57 2.39 -1.14 -4.38
CA GLN A 57 3.44 -1.38 -5.35
C GLN A 57 4.55 -2.22 -4.73
N TYR A 58 5.07 -3.14 -5.51
CA TYR A 58 6.27 -3.91 -5.18
C TYR A 58 7.25 -3.75 -6.33
N ASN A 59 8.51 -3.42 -6.02
CA ASN A 59 9.52 -3.10 -7.03
C ASN A 59 9.07 -2.01 -8.02
N LYS A 60 8.30 -1.02 -7.54
CA LYS A 60 7.71 0.08 -8.34
C LYS A 60 6.65 -0.37 -9.36
N GLU A 61 6.19 -1.62 -9.27
CA GLU A 61 5.11 -2.13 -10.10
C GLU A 61 3.84 -2.26 -9.25
N PRO A 62 2.68 -1.81 -9.75
CA PRO A 62 1.39 -2.07 -9.10
C PRO A 62 1.19 -3.57 -8.88
N ARG A 63 0.72 -3.95 -7.70
CA ARG A 63 0.39 -5.35 -7.35
C ARG A 63 -1.02 -5.52 -6.82
N PHE A 64 -1.50 -4.55 -6.03
CA PHE A 64 -2.82 -4.62 -5.41
C PHE A 64 -3.48 -3.23 -5.40
N ALA A 65 -4.81 -3.22 -5.60
CA ALA A 65 -5.67 -2.08 -5.31
C ALA A 65 -6.45 -2.39 -4.03
N THR A 66 -6.35 -1.56 -2.99
CA THR A 66 -6.98 -1.84 -1.69
C THR A 66 -7.79 -0.65 -1.21
N LEU A 67 -9.07 -0.86 -0.92
CA LEU A 67 -9.91 0.11 -0.22
C LEU A 67 -9.76 -0.10 1.28
N TYR A 68 -9.33 0.93 2.01
CA TYR A 68 -9.02 0.85 3.43
C TYR A 68 -9.89 1.79 4.25
N SER A 69 -10.52 1.28 5.32
CA SER A 69 -11.20 2.11 6.32
C SER A 69 -10.19 2.59 7.35
N THR A 70 -9.92 3.90 7.37
CA THR A 70 -9.06 4.51 8.40
C THR A 70 -9.73 4.57 9.76
N LYS A 71 -11.06 4.55 9.80
CA LYS A 71 -11.86 4.52 11.02
C LYS A 71 -11.75 3.15 11.71
N ASP A 72 -12.01 2.10 10.96
CA ASP A 72 -12.05 0.72 11.48
C ASP A 72 -10.68 0.05 11.45
N LYS A 73 -9.71 0.67 10.76
CA LYS A 73 -8.33 0.21 10.57
C LYS A 73 -8.26 -1.18 9.91
N ILE A 74 -9.11 -1.40 8.92
CA ILE A 74 -9.20 -2.65 8.16
C ILE A 74 -9.28 -2.38 6.65
N PRO A 75 -8.72 -3.27 5.81
CA PRO A 75 -9.06 -3.28 4.40
C PRO A 75 -10.50 -3.78 4.25
N LEU A 76 -11.32 -3.01 3.52
CA LEU A 76 -12.68 -3.45 3.17
C LEU A 76 -12.65 -4.45 2.03
N TYR A 77 -11.82 -4.19 1.02
CA TYR A 77 -11.52 -5.13 -0.05
C TYR A 77 -10.16 -4.83 -0.68
N SER A 78 -9.62 -5.85 -1.34
CA SER A 78 -8.44 -5.73 -2.20
C SER A 78 -8.70 -6.43 -3.53
N ALA A 79 -8.09 -5.92 -4.60
CA ALA A 79 -8.16 -6.47 -5.94
C ALA A 79 -6.76 -6.68 -6.51
N PHE A 80 -6.56 -7.83 -7.13
CA PHE A 80 -5.35 -8.18 -7.87
C PHE A 80 -5.70 -9.14 -9.01
N LYS A 81 -4.80 -9.27 -9.98
CA LYS A 81 -4.92 -10.25 -11.07
C LYS A 81 -3.97 -11.41 -10.82
N PHE A 82 -4.55 -12.58 -10.59
CA PHE A 82 -3.80 -13.82 -10.58
C PHE A 82 -3.37 -14.17 -12.01
N THR A 83 -2.07 -14.41 -12.23
CA THR A 83 -1.52 -14.75 -13.55
C THR A 83 -1.02 -16.18 -13.60
N LYS A 84 -0.11 -16.55 -12.70
CA LYS A 84 0.43 -17.89 -12.55
C LYS A 84 0.82 -18.14 -11.10
N PRO A 85 0.79 -19.39 -10.63
CA PRO A 85 1.38 -19.72 -9.34
C PRO A 85 2.87 -19.35 -9.34
N ALA A 86 3.37 -18.80 -8.24
CA ALA A 86 4.80 -18.64 -8.03
C ALA A 86 5.44 -20.04 -7.97
N GLN A 87 6.64 -20.19 -8.53
CA GLN A 87 7.41 -21.45 -8.43
C GLN A 87 7.98 -21.70 -7.03
N SER A 88 7.77 -20.75 -6.11
CA SER A 88 8.33 -20.74 -4.76
C SER A 88 7.28 -21.23 -3.76
N GLU A 89 7.57 -22.36 -3.12
CA GLU A 89 6.99 -22.75 -1.83
C GLU A 89 7.61 -21.88 -0.72
N GLU A 90 7.44 -20.56 -0.79
CA GLU A 90 7.76 -19.72 0.36
C GLU A 90 6.66 -19.95 1.42
N GLU A 91 6.88 -20.95 2.28
CA GLU A 91 6.03 -21.27 3.44
C GLU A 91 6.04 -20.17 4.51
N ASN A 92 6.92 -19.17 4.37
CA ASN A 92 7.00 -18.05 5.29
C ASN A 92 5.86 -17.07 5.01
N TRP A 93 4.89 -17.04 5.91
CA TRP A 93 3.82 -16.04 5.92
C TRP A 93 4.41 -14.62 5.87
N LEU A 94 4.11 -13.90 4.80
CA LEU A 94 4.46 -12.48 4.66
C LEU A 94 3.33 -11.65 5.24
N VAL A 95 3.67 -10.78 6.20
CA VAL A 95 2.73 -9.77 6.69
C VAL A 95 2.66 -8.65 5.68
N GLU A 96 1.45 -8.29 5.26
CA GLU A 96 1.24 -7.15 4.38
C GLU A 96 1.84 -5.88 5.00
N PRO A 97 2.69 -5.14 4.26
CA PRO A 97 3.34 -3.95 4.76
C PRO A 97 2.32 -2.93 5.24
N GLN A 98 2.32 -2.71 6.55
CA GLN A 98 1.42 -1.78 7.21
C GLN A 98 1.76 -0.36 6.78
N VAL A 99 0.75 0.45 6.45
CA VAL A 99 0.93 1.86 6.13
C VAL A 99 1.43 2.57 7.40
N SER A 100 2.73 2.89 7.48
CA SER A 100 3.24 3.74 8.55
C SER A 100 2.67 5.13 8.32
N PHE A 101 1.85 5.59 9.25
CA PHE A 101 1.17 6.88 9.19
C PHE A 101 2.22 8.00 9.28
N PHE A 102 2.77 8.43 8.14
CA PHE A 102 3.41 9.73 8.01
C PHE A 102 2.41 10.65 7.32
N ILE A 103 1.55 11.28 8.11
CA ILE A 103 0.81 12.46 7.67
C ILE A 103 1.69 13.67 7.97
N PRO A 104 2.32 14.31 6.96
CA PRO A 104 2.84 15.65 7.14
C PRO A 104 1.64 16.60 7.12
N GLY A 105 1.25 17.11 8.28
CA GLY A 105 0.21 18.13 8.35
C GLY A 105 -0.74 17.95 9.50
N ASN A 106 -0.23 18.25 10.70
CA ASN A 106 -1.09 18.75 11.76
C ASN A 106 -1.50 20.19 11.36
N LEU A 107 -2.74 20.38 10.92
CA LEU A 107 -3.40 21.69 10.85
C LEU A 107 -4.89 21.53 11.20
N ARG A 108 -5.14 21.18 12.46
CA ARG A 108 -5.95 21.93 13.45
C ARG A 108 -6.46 20.99 14.53
#